data_AF-A0A1I4K1Z6-F1
#
_entry.id   AF-A0A1I4K1Z6-F1
#
_cell.length_a   1.000
_cell.length_b   1.000
_cell.length_c   1.000
_cell.angle_alpha   90.00
_cell.angle_beta   90.00
_cell.angle_gamma   90.00
#
_symmetry.space_group_name_H-M   'P 1'
#
loop_
_entity.id
_entity.type
_entity.pdbx_description
1 polymer ?
#
loop_
_entity_poly.entity_id
_entity_poly.type
_entity_poly.pdbx_seq_one_letter_code
_entity_poly.pdbx_strand_id
1 'polypeptide(L)'
;MLKAVKEKAAHQNLVRAEGTTQRMEKFTENQTRLRIKEEEKWNHFLHQEIKMYLYTIHPSFLLHPDAARALQNRLLARSEGKRMISLHVKSEVCLALDFYQSDLAFFIQDLETKGFQLSENEERFMKALHNKLSENNYYLYFERFGDFAAQAETLEEALLCYLETAGSQNKYGSGRIDFLLKYLINKELLVPEMNHKKMRKLIKSLDRSYSKNTRKIPQEKGISRIS
;
A
#
# COMPACT_ATOMS: atom_id res chain seq x y z
N MET A 1 53.41 -19.93 45.15
CA MET A 1 53.73 -19.33 43.82
C MET A 1 52.77 -19.75 42.70
N LEU A 2 52.37 -21.02 42.58
CA LEU A 2 51.46 -21.50 41.53
C LEU A 2 50.06 -20.84 41.48
N LYS A 3 49.48 -20.43 42.63
CA LYS A 3 48.18 -19.73 42.68
C LYS A 3 48.21 -18.35 42.02
N ALA A 4 49.21 -17.53 42.36
CA ALA A 4 49.35 -16.18 41.79
C ALA A 4 49.59 -16.19 40.28
N VAL A 5 50.27 -17.21 39.75
CA VAL A 5 50.47 -17.39 38.29
C VAL A 5 49.15 -17.77 37.60
N LYS A 6 48.34 -18.63 38.23
CA LYS A 6 47.01 -18.99 37.71
C LYS A 6 46.04 -17.81 37.70
N GLU A 7 46.04 -17.00 38.76
CA GLU A 7 45.21 -15.79 38.85
C GLU A 7 45.60 -14.74 37.80
N LYS A 8 46.90 -14.53 37.58
CA LYS A 8 47.40 -13.61 36.55
C LYS A 8 47.07 -14.07 35.13
N ALA A 9 47.15 -15.37 34.86
CA ALA A 9 46.77 -15.94 33.56
C ALA A 9 45.25 -15.87 33.33
N ALA A 10 44.43 -16.13 34.36
CA ALA A 10 42.99 -15.98 34.28
C ALA A 10 42.58 -14.53 34.01
N HIS A 11 43.21 -13.57 34.70
CA HIS A 11 42.96 -12.14 34.48
C HIS A 11 43.35 -11.68 33.06
N GLN A 12 44.51 -12.13 32.54
CA GLN A 12 44.91 -11.83 31.17
C GLN A 12 43.96 -12.42 30.12
N ASN A 13 43.43 -13.63 30.35
CA ASN A 13 42.44 -14.24 29.47
C ASN A 13 41.11 -13.48 29.50
N LEU A 14 40.70 -12.97 30.67
CA LEU A 14 39.48 -12.18 30.84
C LEU A 14 39.59 -10.83 30.10
N VAL A 15 40.70 -10.11 30.28
CA VAL A 15 40.96 -8.84 29.57
C VAL A 15 41.04 -9.05 28.05
N ARG A 16 41.62 -10.17 27.59
CA ARG A 16 41.62 -10.54 26.16
C ARG A 16 40.22 -10.87 25.65
N ALA A 17 39.42 -11.60 26.43
CA ALA A 17 38.05 -11.93 26.08
C ALA A 17 37.20 -10.65 25.97
N GLU A 18 37.24 -9.77 26.97
CA GLU A 18 36.55 -8.48 26.96
C GLU A 18 36.95 -7.60 25.78
N GLY A 19 38.26 -7.51 25.49
CA GLY A 19 38.76 -6.78 24.33
C GLY A 19 38.32 -7.38 22.99
N THR A 20 38.10 -8.69 22.93
CA THR A 20 37.59 -9.37 21.73
C THR A 20 36.09 -9.14 21.58
N THR A 21 35.33 -9.25 22.66
CA THR A 21 33.88 -8.96 22.69
C THR A 21 33.60 -7.52 22.26
N GLN A 22 34.31 -6.52 22.80
CA GLN A 22 34.14 -5.12 22.41
C GLN A 22 34.46 -4.85 20.93
N ARG A 23 35.43 -5.58 20.34
CA ARG A 23 35.75 -5.47 18.91
C ARG A 23 34.66 -6.10 18.06
N MET A 24 34.12 -7.24 18.47
CA MET A 24 33.01 -7.91 17.77
C MET A 24 31.73 -7.08 17.84
N GLU A 25 31.42 -6.47 18.98
CA GLU A 25 30.28 -5.55 19.14
C GLU A 25 30.42 -4.34 18.21
N LYS A 26 31.56 -3.64 18.25
CA LYS A 26 31.81 -2.48 17.36
C LYS A 26 31.77 -2.84 15.87
N PHE A 27 32.26 -4.02 15.50
CA PHE A 27 32.19 -4.51 14.12
C PHE A 27 30.75 -4.79 13.70
N THR A 28 29.97 -5.45 14.56
CA THR A 28 28.55 -5.76 14.31
C THR A 28 27.72 -4.48 14.21
N GLU A 29 27.95 -3.51 15.11
CA GLU A 29 27.30 -2.19 15.04
C GLU A 29 27.64 -1.45 13.76
N ASN A 30 28.91 -1.42 13.37
CA ASN A 30 29.32 -0.75 12.12
C ASN A 30 28.72 -1.42 10.89
N GLN A 31 28.70 -2.76 10.82
CA GLN A 31 28.02 -3.46 9.72
C GLN A 31 26.52 -3.16 9.68
N THR A 32 25.87 -3.14 10.84
CA THR A 32 24.44 -2.81 10.93
C THR A 32 24.16 -1.39 10.44
N ARG A 33 24.99 -0.42 10.85
CA ARG A 33 24.88 0.97 10.40
C ARG A 33 25.09 1.15 8.90
N LEU A 34 26.08 0.46 8.32
CA LEU A 34 26.32 0.51 6.88
C LEU A 34 25.14 -0.06 6.11
N ARG A 35 24.61 -1.20 6.57
CA ARG A 35 23.42 -1.82 5.98
C ARG A 35 22.21 -0.89 6.03
N ILE A 36 21.93 -0.27 7.17
CA ILE A 36 20.82 0.68 7.31
C ILE A 36 20.95 1.83 6.31
N LYS A 37 22.15 2.42 6.17
CA LYS A 37 22.40 3.50 5.21
C LYS A 37 22.19 3.07 3.76
N GLU A 38 22.61 1.86 3.40
CA GLU A 38 22.36 1.31 2.07
C GLU A 38 20.87 1.05 1.83
N GLU A 39 20.16 0.52 2.82
CA GLU A 39 18.71 0.31 2.74
C GLU A 39 17.95 1.64 2.59
N GLU A 40 18.32 2.67 3.34
CA GLU A 40 17.76 4.03 3.21
C GLU A 40 18.00 4.62 1.82
N LYS A 41 19.22 4.48 1.29
CA LYS A 41 19.56 4.94 -0.06
C LYS A 41 18.69 4.27 -1.12
N TRP A 42 18.54 2.94 -1.05
CA TRP A 42 17.71 2.21 -2.01
C TRP A 42 16.23 2.52 -1.87
N ASN A 43 15.73 2.69 -0.64
CA ASN A 43 14.36 3.12 -0.41
C ASN A 43 14.12 4.51 -1.02
N HIS A 44 15.04 5.46 -0.81
CA HIS A 44 14.94 6.79 -1.38
C HIS A 44 14.90 6.77 -2.91
N PHE A 45 15.83 6.03 -3.53
CA PHE A 45 15.88 5.81 -4.97
C PHE A 45 14.57 5.22 -5.50
N LEU A 46 14.08 4.13 -4.91
CA LEU A 46 12.83 3.49 -5.30
C LEU A 46 11.66 4.45 -5.22
N HIS A 47 11.53 5.21 -4.13
CA HIS A 47 10.44 6.16 -3.96
C HIS A 47 10.45 7.26 -5.02
N GLN A 48 11.63 7.73 -5.46
CA GLN A 48 11.75 8.71 -6.53
C GLN A 48 11.33 8.13 -7.88
N GLU A 49 11.90 6.99 -8.27
CA GLU A 49 11.61 6.35 -9.56
C GLU A 49 10.13 5.94 -9.67
N ILE A 50 9.58 5.35 -8.61
CA ILE A 50 8.17 4.96 -8.55
C ILE A 50 7.27 6.19 -8.64
N LYS A 51 7.64 7.32 -8.00
CA LYS A 51 6.88 8.56 -8.11
C LYS A 51 6.81 9.04 -9.56
N MET A 52 7.93 9.01 -10.28
CA MET A 52 8.00 9.40 -11.69
C MET A 52 7.19 8.45 -12.58
N TYR A 53 7.29 7.14 -12.35
CA TYR A 53 6.53 6.14 -13.07
C TYR A 53 5.01 6.28 -12.86
N LEU A 54 4.58 6.50 -11.62
CA LEU A 54 3.17 6.70 -11.28
C LEU A 54 2.62 8.09 -11.69
N TYR A 55 3.45 8.96 -12.24
CA TYR A 55 2.98 10.20 -12.86
C TYR A 55 2.36 9.93 -14.25
N THR A 56 2.84 8.91 -14.96
CA THR A 56 2.37 8.58 -16.31
C THR A 56 1.23 7.57 -16.30
N ILE A 57 1.14 6.74 -15.26
CA ILE A 57 0.13 5.70 -15.12
C ILE A 57 -0.50 5.70 -13.72
N HIS A 58 -1.77 5.28 -13.62
CA HIS A 58 -2.47 5.16 -12.33
C HIS A 58 -3.16 3.80 -12.15
N PRO A 59 -2.40 2.72 -11.85
CA PRO A 59 -2.91 1.35 -11.75
C PRO A 59 -3.70 1.11 -10.45
N SER A 60 -4.76 1.87 -10.19
CA SER A 60 -5.54 1.83 -8.94
C SER A 60 -6.18 0.48 -8.60
N PHE A 61 -6.25 -0.46 -9.54
CA PHE A 61 -6.65 -1.85 -9.29
C PHE A 61 -5.64 -2.59 -8.40
N LEU A 62 -4.36 -2.19 -8.39
CA LEU A 62 -3.32 -2.77 -7.52
C LEU A 62 -3.54 -2.45 -6.05
N LEU A 63 -4.37 -1.47 -5.72
CA LEU A 63 -4.80 -1.20 -4.34
C LEU A 63 -5.78 -2.26 -3.83
N HIS A 64 -6.23 -3.17 -4.70
CA HIS A 64 -6.96 -4.35 -4.25
C HIS A 64 -5.98 -5.42 -3.71
N PRO A 65 -6.20 -5.96 -2.50
CA PRO A 65 -5.27 -6.91 -1.88
C PRO A 65 -4.97 -8.16 -2.73
N ASP A 66 -5.97 -8.67 -3.46
CA ASP A 66 -5.77 -9.85 -4.32
C ASP A 66 -4.92 -9.52 -5.56
N ALA A 67 -5.04 -8.31 -6.10
CA ALA A 67 -4.24 -7.87 -7.26
C ALA A 67 -2.79 -7.60 -6.84
N ALA A 68 -2.59 -6.91 -5.71
CA ALA A 68 -1.26 -6.71 -5.13
C ALA A 68 -0.56 -8.04 -4.86
N ARG A 69 -1.26 -9.00 -4.23
CA ARG A 69 -0.71 -10.34 -3.95
C ARG A 69 -0.38 -11.10 -5.22
N ALA A 70 -1.24 -11.05 -6.23
CA ALA A 70 -0.98 -11.70 -7.51
C ALA A 70 0.28 -11.14 -8.18
N LEU A 71 0.45 -9.82 -8.16
CA LEU A 71 1.63 -9.16 -8.71
C LEU A 71 2.89 -9.51 -7.92
N GLN A 72 2.85 -9.43 -6.58
CA GLN A 72 3.98 -9.79 -5.72
C GLN A 72 4.43 -11.22 -5.97
N ASN A 73 3.49 -12.17 -5.99
CA ASN A 73 3.81 -13.55 -6.28
C ASN A 73 4.48 -13.65 -7.65
N ARG A 74 3.98 -12.92 -8.67
CA ARG A 74 4.54 -12.96 -10.03
C ARG A 74 5.99 -12.49 -10.06
N LEU A 75 6.33 -11.45 -9.30
CA LEU A 75 7.69 -10.96 -9.16
C LEU A 75 8.59 -12.00 -8.46
N LEU A 76 8.11 -12.63 -7.40
CA LEU A 76 8.85 -13.72 -6.72
C LEU A 76 9.08 -14.93 -7.65
N ALA A 77 8.07 -15.32 -8.42
CA ALA A 77 8.22 -16.42 -9.37
C ALA A 77 9.26 -16.08 -10.47
N ARG A 78 9.33 -14.81 -10.89
CA ARG A 78 10.34 -14.35 -11.85
C ARG A 78 11.75 -14.51 -11.28
N SER A 79 12.01 -14.08 -10.05
CA SER A 79 13.34 -14.19 -9.44
C SER A 79 13.75 -15.65 -9.17
N GLU A 80 12.78 -16.51 -8.84
CA GLU A 80 13.01 -17.95 -8.70
C GLU A 80 13.11 -18.70 -10.05
N GLY A 81 12.97 -18.02 -11.20
CA GLY A 81 12.97 -18.65 -12.53
C GLY A 81 11.76 -19.56 -12.79
N LYS A 82 10.70 -19.45 -11.99
CA LYS A 82 9.50 -20.30 -12.06
C LYS A 82 8.41 -19.65 -12.92
N ARG A 83 7.74 -20.45 -13.75
CA ARG A 83 6.48 -20.04 -14.37
C ARG A 83 5.34 -20.29 -13.39
N MET A 84 4.67 -19.21 -12.98
CA MET A 84 3.52 -19.34 -12.10
C MET A 84 2.22 -19.54 -12.87
N ILE A 85 1.41 -20.49 -12.43
CA ILE A 85 0.06 -20.76 -12.92
C ILE A 85 -0.91 -20.38 -11.79
N SER A 86 -1.66 -19.30 -11.96
CA SER A 86 -2.71 -18.90 -11.01
C SER A 86 -4.03 -19.60 -11.38
N LEU A 87 -4.53 -20.45 -10.49
CA LEU A 87 -5.81 -21.16 -10.66
C LEU A 87 -7.05 -20.32 -10.31
N HIS A 88 -6.89 -19.09 -9.80
CA HIS A 88 -8.00 -18.23 -9.39
C HIS A 88 -8.03 -16.94 -10.21
N VAL A 89 -8.85 -16.95 -11.27
CA VAL A 89 -8.96 -15.87 -12.27
C VAL A 89 -10.07 -14.91 -11.84
N LYS A 90 -9.77 -13.96 -10.96
CA LYS A 90 -10.62 -12.76 -10.75
C LYS A 90 -10.20 -11.67 -11.75
N SER A 91 -11.12 -10.79 -12.12
CA SER A 91 -10.84 -9.71 -13.08
C SER A 91 -9.64 -8.83 -12.68
N GLU A 92 -9.52 -8.48 -11.40
CA GLU A 92 -8.39 -7.67 -10.91
C GLU A 92 -7.05 -8.42 -10.88
N VAL A 93 -7.08 -9.75 -10.77
CA VAL A 93 -5.87 -10.59 -10.88
C VAL A 93 -5.40 -10.62 -12.33
N CYS A 94 -6.32 -10.68 -13.30
CA CYS A 94 -5.98 -10.59 -14.72
C CYS A 94 -5.31 -9.26 -15.04
N LEU A 95 -5.90 -8.15 -14.57
CA LEU A 95 -5.31 -6.82 -14.72
C LEU A 95 -3.89 -6.72 -14.15
N ALA A 96 -3.62 -7.36 -13.01
CA ALA A 96 -2.28 -7.41 -12.45
C ALA A 96 -1.27 -8.20 -13.30
N LEU A 97 -1.72 -9.29 -13.92
CA LEU A 97 -0.87 -10.09 -14.81
C LEU A 97 -0.62 -9.37 -16.14
N ASP A 98 -1.63 -8.74 -16.72
CA ASP A 98 -1.51 -7.95 -17.95
C ASP A 98 -0.63 -6.71 -17.73
N PHE A 99 -0.80 -6.06 -16.57
CA PHE A 99 0.05 -4.94 -16.15
C PHE A 99 1.52 -5.35 -16.00
N TYR A 100 1.77 -6.53 -15.42
CA TYR A 100 3.12 -7.08 -15.34
C TYR A 100 3.74 -7.32 -16.73
N GLN A 101 2.96 -7.77 -17.70
CA GLN A 101 3.43 -8.08 -19.05
C GLN A 101 3.58 -6.84 -19.96
N SER A 102 3.12 -5.67 -19.51
CA SER A 102 3.15 -4.42 -20.26
C SER A 102 4.10 -3.42 -19.60
N ASP A 103 3.58 -2.31 -19.07
CA ASP A 103 4.37 -1.15 -18.63
C ASP A 103 5.31 -1.48 -17.48
N LEU A 104 4.90 -2.38 -16.58
CA LEU A 104 5.70 -2.71 -15.41
C LEU A 104 6.97 -3.48 -15.76
N ALA A 105 6.95 -4.33 -16.79
CA ALA A 105 8.15 -5.06 -17.20
C ALA A 105 9.25 -4.09 -17.66
N PHE A 106 8.89 -3.07 -18.45
CA PHE A 106 9.82 -2.04 -18.89
C PHE A 106 10.34 -1.20 -17.73
N PHE A 107 9.46 -0.83 -16.78
CA PHE A 107 9.88 -0.10 -15.58
C PHE A 107 10.86 -0.91 -14.73
N ILE A 108 10.61 -2.20 -14.53
CA ILE A 108 11.54 -3.09 -13.80
C ILE A 108 12.89 -3.17 -14.51
N GLN A 109 12.90 -3.29 -15.84
CA GLN A 109 14.14 -3.33 -16.61
C GLN A 109 14.93 -2.02 -16.52
N ASP A 110 14.25 -0.87 -16.51
CA ASP A 110 14.88 0.43 -16.31
C ASP A 110 15.50 0.56 -14.90
N LEU A 111 14.80 0.10 -13.86
CA LEU A 111 15.35 0.04 -12.50
C LEU A 111 16.60 -0.84 -12.42
N GLU A 112 16.57 -2.02 -13.06
CA GLU A 112 17.70 -2.94 -13.12
C GLU A 112 18.89 -2.32 -13.86
N THR A 113 18.63 -1.57 -14.94
CA THR A 113 19.67 -0.81 -15.67
C THR A 113 20.28 0.30 -14.82
N LYS A 114 19.50 0.91 -13.93
CA LYS A 114 19.95 1.90 -12.95
C LYS A 114 20.65 1.28 -11.72
N GLY A 115 20.81 -0.04 -11.69
CA GLY A 115 21.56 -0.77 -10.67
C GLY A 115 20.73 -1.31 -9.51
N PHE A 116 19.39 -1.16 -9.54
CA PHE A 116 18.53 -1.76 -8.54
C PHE A 116 18.25 -3.23 -8.88
N GLN A 117 18.67 -4.15 -8.01
CA GLN A 117 18.40 -5.58 -8.19
C GLN A 117 17.03 -5.94 -7.62
N LEU A 118 16.07 -6.29 -8.49
CA LEU A 118 14.74 -6.69 -8.03
C LEU A 118 14.75 -8.03 -7.29
N SER A 119 15.62 -8.96 -7.69
CA SER A 119 15.81 -10.24 -6.99
C SER A 119 16.15 -9.99 -5.53
N GLU A 120 15.45 -10.68 -4.61
CA GLU A 120 15.57 -10.51 -3.15
C GLU A 120 15.05 -9.16 -2.60
N ASN A 121 14.53 -8.29 -3.47
CA ASN A 121 13.96 -6.98 -3.11
C ASN A 121 12.52 -6.80 -3.59
N GLU A 122 11.81 -7.88 -3.95
CA GLU A 122 10.45 -7.84 -4.51
C GLU A 122 9.46 -7.27 -3.50
N GLU A 123 9.57 -7.67 -2.23
CA GLU A 123 8.71 -7.15 -1.17
C GLU A 123 8.97 -5.66 -0.95
N ARG A 124 10.23 -5.23 -0.95
CA ARG A 124 10.61 -3.82 -0.83
C ARG A 124 10.03 -3.00 -1.97
N PHE A 125 10.20 -3.48 -3.20
CA PHE A 125 9.64 -2.87 -4.40
C PHE A 125 8.12 -2.75 -4.31
N MET A 126 7.42 -3.86 -4.00
CA MET A 126 5.97 -3.88 -3.90
C MET A 126 5.43 -2.97 -2.81
N LYS A 127 6.10 -2.91 -1.66
CA LYS A 127 5.74 -2.00 -0.56
C LYS A 127 5.91 -0.54 -0.97
N ALA A 128 7.04 -0.19 -1.60
CA ALA A 128 7.27 1.17 -2.09
C ALA A 128 6.24 1.58 -3.16
N LEU A 129 5.96 0.67 -4.11
CA LEU A 129 4.98 0.88 -5.19
C LEU A 129 3.58 1.08 -4.62
N HIS A 130 3.13 0.19 -3.74
CA HIS A 130 1.81 0.25 -3.14
C HIS A 130 1.63 1.50 -2.27
N ASN A 131 2.63 1.84 -1.46
CA ASN A 131 2.59 3.05 -0.64
C ASN A 131 2.45 4.30 -1.49
N LYS A 132 3.28 4.43 -2.54
CA LYS A 132 3.25 5.62 -3.38
C LYS A 132 1.98 5.71 -4.22
N LEU A 133 1.52 4.58 -4.76
CA LEU A 133 0.24 4.51 -5.48
C LEU A 133 -0.92 4.93 -4.59
N SER A 134 -0.98 4.43 -3.36
CA SER A 134 -2.06 4.74 -2.43
C SER A 134 -2.01 6.20 -1.95
N GLU A 135 -0.82 6.77 -1.80
CA GLU A 135 -0.64 8.21 -1.54
C GLU A 135 -1.14 9.06 -2.72
N ASN A 136 -0.67 8.79 -3.95
CA ASN A 136 -1.13 9.49 -5.15
C ASN A 136 -2.65 9.36 -5.33
N ASN A 137 -3.18 8.16 -5.08
CA ASN A 137 -4.60 7.87 -5.13
C ASN A 137 -5.41 8.69 -4.12
N TYR A 138 -4.87 8.87 -2.90
CA TYR A 138 -5.50 9.72 -1.90
C TYR A 138 -5.61 11.16 -2.40
N TYR A 139 -4.50 11.75 -2.86
CA TYR A 139 -4.50 13.13 -3.36
C TYR A 139 -5.43 13.30 -4.56
N LEU A 140 -5.39 12.38 -5.53
CA LEU A 140 -6.25 12.42 -6.71
C LEU A 140 -7.74 12.46 -6.35
N TYR A 141 -8.18 11.60 -5.42
CA TYR A 141 -9.59 11.56 -5.02
C TYR A 141 -9.96 12.67 -4.04
N PHE A 142 -9.02 13.14 -3.22
CA PHE A 142 -9.25 14.31 -2.38
C PHE A 142 -9.41 15.58 -3.22
N GLU A 143 -8.59 15.77 -4.26
CA GLU A 143 -8.74 16.88 -5.22
C GLU A 143 -10.09 16.80 -5.94
N ARG A 144 -10.53 15.59 -6.30
CA ARG A 144 -11.78 15.36 -7.03
C ARG A 144 -13.04 15.54 -6.17
N PHE A 145 -13.03 15.06 -4.93
CA PHE A 145 -14.22 15.02 -4.07
C PHE A 145 -14.21 16.08 -2.97
N GLY A 146 -13.06 16.68 -2.68
CA GLY A 146 -12.86 17.59 -1.56
C GLY A 146 -13.09 16.93 -0.20
N ASP A 147 -13.31 17.78 0.81
CA ASP A 147 -13.74 17.38 2.14
C ASP A 147 -15.27 17.13 2.15
N PHE A 148 -15.71 16.11 1.42
CA PHE A 148 -17.15 15.79 1.25
C PHE A 148 -17.86 15.43 2.56
N ALA A 149 -17.10 15.15 3.63
CA ALA A 149 -17.61 14.77 4.94
C ALA A 149 -17.25 15.79 6.03
N ALA A 150 -17.05 17.06 5.67
CA ALA A 150 -16.61 18.10 6.60
C ALA A 150 -17.55 18.26 7.82
N GLN A 151 -18.85 18.00 7.63
CA GLN A 151 -19.90 18.14 8.64
C GLN A 151 -20.48 16.79 9.09
N ALA A 152 -19.90 15.66 8.68
CA ALA A 152 -20.41 14.35 9.06
C ALA A 152 -19.97 14.02 10.49
N GLU A 153 -20.92 13.72 11.36
CA GLU A 153 -20.66 13.27 12.74
C GLU A 153 -20.58 11.74 12.81
N THR A 154 -21.25 11.07 11.88
CA THR A 154 -21.29 9.60 11.82
C THR A 154 -20.69 9.04 10.53
N LEU A 155 -20.22 7.80 10.61
CA LEU A 155 -19.75 7.03 9.45
C LEU A 155 -20.84 6.91 8.37
N GLU A 156 -22.10 6.74 8.78
CA GLU A 156 -23.22 6.60 7.86
C GLU A 156 -23.43 7.89 7.05
N GLU A 157 -23.48 9.04 7.70
CA GLU A 157 -23.59 10.36 7.05
C GLU A 157 -22.45 10.58 6.05
N ALA A 158 -21.21 10.33 6.46
CA ALA A 158 -20.06 10.49 5.57
C ALA A 158 -20.17 9.59 4.33
N LEU A 159 -20.61 8.34 4.50
CA LEU A 159 -20.79 7.42 3.37
C LEU A 159 -21.95 7.82 2.46
N LEU A 160 -23.01 8.45 2.99
CA LEU A 160 -24.09 9.01 2.17
C LEU A 160 -23.59 10.22 1.35
N CYS A 161 -22.88 11.16 1.98
CA CYS A 161 -22.26 12.29 1.27
C CYS A 161 -21.30 11.81 0.17
N TYR A 162 -20.53 10.75 0.43
CA TYR A 162 -19.71 10.11 -0.60
C TYR A 162 -20.55 9.56 -1.76
N LEU A 163 -21.65 8.85 -1.48
CA LEU A 163 -22.49 8.26 -2.52
C LEU A 163 -23.12 9.32 -3.42
N GLU A 164 -23.50 10.46 -2.84
CA GLU A 164 -24.01 11.62 -3.57
C GLU A 164 -22.90 12.26 -4.43
N THR A 165 -21.70 12.43 -3.86
CA THR A 165 -20.55 13.06 -4.54
C THR A 165 -19.96 12.17 -5.66
N ALA A 166 -19.85 10.86 -5.42
CA ALA A 166 -19.28 9.89 -6.36
C ALA A 166 -20.21 9.58 -7.54
N GLY A 167 -21.53 9.79 -7.37
CA GLY A 167 -22.54 9.56 -8.38
C GLY A 167 -22.66 8.10 -8.83
N SER A 168 -22.98 7.88 -10.11
CA SER A 168 -23.33 6.55 -10.64
C SER A 168 -22.15 5.72 -11.14
N GLN A 169 -21.01 6.33 -11.46
CA GLN A 169 -19.91 5.63 -12.13
C GLN A 169 -18.83 5.12 -11.17
N ASN A 170 -18.62 3.80 -11.20
CA ASN A 170 -17.51 3.09 -10.57
C ASN A 170 -17.24 3.44 -9.08
N LYS A 171 -18.29 3.76 -8.31
CA LYS A 171 -18.24 4.08 -6.87
C LYS A 171 -17.70 2.97 -5.94
N TYR A 172 -17.43 1.78 -6.47
CA TYR A 172 -16.87 0.64 -5.73
C TYR A 172 -15.48 0.20 -6.21
N GLY A 173 -14.90 0.94 -7.16
CA GLY A 173 -13.56 0.66 -7.69
C GLY A 173 -12.50 0.66 -6.59
N SER A 174 -11.49 -0.18 -6.72
CA SER A 174 -10.52 -0.44 -5.66
C SER A 174 -9.77 0.80 -5.19
N GLY A 175 -9.43 1.73 -6.09
CA GLY A 175 -8.89 3.03 -5.71
C GLY A 175 -9.85 3.91 -4.91
N ARG A 176 -11.15 3.92 -5.19
CA ARG A 176 -12.12 4.68 -4.39
C ARG A 176 -12.31 4.07 -3.00
N ILE A 177 -12.27 2.74 -2.90
CA ILE A 177 -12.34 2.06 -1.60
C ILE A 177 -11.08 2.34 -0.76
N ASP A 178 -9.90 2.30 -1.37
CA ASP A 178 -8.64 2.68 -0.70
C ASP A 178 -8.68 4.12 -0.17
N PHE A 179 -9.10 5.06 -1.03
CA PHE A 179 -9.28 6.46 -0.64
C PHE A 179 -10.24 6.60 0.55
N LEU A 180 -11.43 5.98 0.47
CA LEU A 180 -12.43 6.07 1.55
C LEU A 180 -11.92 5.52 2.87
N LEU A 181 -11.24 4.37 2.85
CA LEU A 181 -10.68 3.80 4.08
C LEU A 181 -9.74 4.81 4.74
N LYS A 182 -8.77 5.34 3.99
CA LYS A 182 -7.80 6.30 4.51
C LYS A 182 -8.43 7.61 4.97
N TYR A 183 -9.32 8.16 4.15
CA TYR A 183 -10.00 9.41 4.42
C TYR A 183 -10.84 9.32 5.70
N LEU A 184 -11.64 8.26 5.86
CA LEU A 184 -12.51 8.09 7.02
C LEU A 184 -11.73 7.74 8.29
N ILE A 185 -10.61 7.00 8.17
CA ILE A 185 -9.68 6.79 9.30
C ILE A 185 -9.07 8.13 9.73
N ASN A 186 -8.59 8.95 8.79
CA ASN A 186 -8.02 10.27 9.09
C ASN A 186 -9.06 11.24 9.69
N LYS A 187 -10.34 11.05 9.39
CA LYS A 187 -11.47 11.79 9.97
C LYS A 187 -11.97 11.19 11.29
N GLU A 188 -11.33 10.13 11.78
CA GLU A 188 -11.72 9.41 13.01
C GLU A 188 -13.15 8.81 12.96
N LEU A 189 -13.73 8.68 11.78
CA LEU A 189 -15.05 8.09 11.54
C LEU A 189 -14.98 6.57 11.33
N LEU A 190 -13.78 6.01 11.19
CA LEU A 190 -13.57 4.61 10.89
C LEU A 190 -12.39 4.02 11.67
N VAL A 191 -12.58 2.81 12.19
CA VAL A 191 -11.52 2.05 12.87
C VAL A 191 -10.49 1.49 11.87
N PRO A 192 -9.17 1.49 12.19
CA PRO A 192 -8.11 1.05 11.28
C PRO A 192 -8.22 -0.40 10.81
N GLU A 193 -8.92 -1.27 11.53
CA GLU A 193 -9.07 -2.70 11.21
C GLU A 193 -10.06 -2.97 10.06
N MET A 194 -10.71 -1.92 9.54
CA MET A 194 -11.61 -2.04 8.40
C MET A 194 -10.84 -2.37 7.13
N ASN A 195 -11.27 -3.43 6.43
CA ASN A 195 -10.66 -3.84 5.16
C ASN A 195 -11.52 -3.51 3.94
N HIS A 196 -10.93 -3.56 2.75
CA HIS A 196 -11.59 -3.25 1.47
C HIS A 196 -12.90 -4.04 1.26
N LYS A 197 -12.92 -5.32 1.62
CA LYS A 197 -14.08 -6.19 1.42
C LYS A 197 -15.24 -5.79 2.33
N LYS A 198 -14.95 -5.48 3.60
CA LYS A 198 -15.95 -5.01 4.57
C LYS A 198 -16.48 -3.63 4.17
N MET A 199 -15.59 -2.69 3.85
CA MET A 199 -15.97 -1.34 3.38
C MET A 199 -16.85 -1.39 2.13
N ARG A 200 -16.45 -2.16 1.10
CA ARG A 200 -17.26 -2.35 -0.11
C ARG A 200 -18.65 -2.91 0.19
N LYS A 201 -18.77 -3.86 1.14
CA LYS A 201 -20.08 -4.41 1.55
C LYS A 201 -20.93 -3.36 2.25
N LEU A 202 -20.34 -2.55 3.13
CA LEU A 202 -21.02 -1.49 3.85
C LEU A 202 -21.61 -0.45 2.89
N ILE A 203 -20.79 0.08 1.98
CA ILE A 203 -21.23 1.07 0.98
C ILE A 203 -22.35 0.49 0.11
N LYS A 204 -22.22 -0.76 -0.36
CA LYS A 204 -23.28 -1.42 -1.15
C LYS A 204 -24.58 -1.59 -0.37
N SER A 205 -24.50 -1.86 0.92
CA SER A 205 -25.68 -1.99 1.78
C SER A 205 -26.39 -0.64 1.91
N LEU A 206 -25.64 0.42 2.23
CA LEU A 206 -26.16 1.78 2.37
C LEU A 206 -26.77 2.29 1.06
N ASP A 207 -26.07 2.15 -0.06
CA ASP A 207 -26.52 2.57 -1.38
C ASP A 207 -27.83 1.91 -1.81
N ARG A 208 -28.03 0.62 -1.46
CA ARG A 208 -29.29 -0.10 -1.67
C ARG A 208 -30.42 0.46 -0.82
N SER A 209 -30.15 0.77 0.46
CA SER A 209 -31.14 1.36 1.36
C SER A 209 -31.53 2.77 0.92
N TYR A 210 -30.54 3.60 0.58
CA TYR A 210 -30.72 4.95 0.08
C TYR A 210 -31.52 4.99 -1.23
N SER A 211 -31.16 4.13 -2.20
CA SER A 211 -31.89 4.01 -3.48
C SER A 211 -33.34 3.54 -3.33
N LYS A 212 -33.64 2.74 -2.29
CA LYS A 212 -35.02 2.31 -2.00
C LYS A 212 -35.86 3.41 -1.38
N ASN A 213 -35.26 4.30 -0.59
CA ASN A 213 -35.95 5.41 0.07
C ASN A 213 -36.18 6.60 -0.87
N THR A 214 -35.22 6.93 -1.73
CA THR A 214 -35.36 8.01 -2.73
C THR A 214 -36.40 7.71 -3.81
N ARG A 215 -36.61 6.43 -4.18
CA ARG A 215 -37.70 6.02 -5.10
C ARG A 215 -39.11 6.14 -4.51
N LYS A 216 -39.24 6.37 -3.20
CA LYS A 216 -40.55 6.51 -2.52
C LYS A 216 -41.01 7.96 -2.39
N ILE A 217 -40.21 8.94 -2.80
CA ILE A 217 -40.64 10.34 -2.87
C ILE A 217 -41.34 10.50 -4.23
N PRO A 218 -42.68 10.66 -4.28
CA PRO A 218 -43.34 10.99 -5.53
C PRO A 218 -42.78 12.33 -6.00
N GLN A 219 -42.29 12.40 -7.23
CA GLN A 219 -42.06 13.69 -7.86
C GLN A 219 -43.41 14.42 -7.86
N GLU A 220 -43.52 15.50 -7.09
CA GLU A 220 -44.61 16.46 -7.18
C GLU A 220 -44.59 17.08 -8.58
N LYS A 221 -45.13 16.33 -9.54
CA LYS A 221 -45.53 16.86 -10.83
C LYS A 221 -46.83 17.62 -10.63
N GLY A 222 -46.69 18.93 -10.57
CA GLY A 222 -47.62 19.83 -11.22
C GLY A 222 -48.55 20.60 -10.30
N ILE A 223 -48.15 21.83 -9.97
CA ILE A 223 -49.03 23.00 -10.12
C ILE A 223 -48.18 24.16 -10.67
N SER A 224 -48.11 24.25 -11.99
CA SER A 224 -47.89 25.51 -12.69
C SER A 224 -48.79 25.50 -13.91
N ARG A 225 -50.10 25.51 -13.65
CA ARG A 225 -51.05 26.02 -14.64
C ARG A 225 -51.13 27.52 -14.43
N ILE A 226 -50.44 28.22 -15.31
CA ILE A 226 -50.73 29.61 -15.65
C ILE A 226 -52.17 29.63 -16.15
N SER A 227 -53.00 30.47 -15.53
CA SER A 227 -54.24 31.01 -16.08
C SER A 227 -54.40 32.41 -15.50
#